data_AF-A0A7V6YHQ6-F1
#
_entry.id   AF-A0A7V6YHQ6-F1
#
_cell.length_a   1.000
_cell.length_b   1.000
_cell.length_c   1.000
_cell.angle_alpha   90.00
_cell.angle_beta   90.00
_cell.angle_gamma   90.00
#
_symmetry.space_group_name_H-M   'P 1'
#
loop_
_entity.id
_entity.type
_entity.pdbx_description
1 polymer ?
#
loop_
_entity_poly.entity_id
_entity_poly.type
_entity_poly.pdbx_seq_one_letter_code
_entity_poly.pdbx_strand_id
1 'polypeptide(L)' 'MQVTVVSVGKIKEPPLVQGISVYSQELSRYCRLRILEVPDVSAPEHLS' A
#
# COMPACT_ATOMS: atom_id res chain seq x y z
N MET A 1 18.05 0.35 4.93
CA MET A 1 17.47 0.15 3.58
C MET A 1 16.11 0.85 3.49
N GLN A 2 15.76 1.43 2.34
CA GLN A 2 14.46 2.09 2.15
C GLN A 2 13.62 1.27 1.17
N VAL A 3 12.42 0.88 1.59
CA VAL A 3 11.48 0.10 0.79
C VAL A 3 10.24 0.95 0.57
N THR A 4 9.93 1.26 -0.68
CA THR A 4 8.74 2.04 -1.04
C THR A 4 7.74 1.13 -1.75
N VAL A 5 6.56 1.00 -1.18
CA VAL A 5 5.42 0.27 -1.76
C VAL A 5 4.51 1.31 -2.41
N VAL A 6 4.25 1.16 -3.71
CA VAL A 6 3.35 2.04 -4.46
C VAL A 6 2.16 1.21 -4.91
N SER A 7 0.95 1.62 -4.50
CA SER A 7 -0.30 0.94 -4.81
C SER A 7 -1.33 1.90 -5.39
N VAL A 8 -2.21 1.38 -6.25
CA VAL A 8 -3.35 2.11 -6.80
C VAL A 8 -4.57 1.82 -5.93
N GLY A 9 -5.33 2.85 -5.59
CA GLY A 9 -6.48 2.76 -4.70
C GLY A 9 -6.13 2.81 -3.21
N LYS A 10 -7.17 2.95 -2.39
CA LYS A 10 -7.07 2.94 -0.92
C LYS A 10 -7.67 1.65 -0.38
N ILE A 11 -6.98 1.04 0.57
CA ILE A 11 -7.48 -0.14 1.29
C ILE A 11 -8.54 0.32 2.29
N LYS A 12 -9.75 -0.24 2.22
CA LYS A 12 -10.89 0.20 3.06
C LYS A 12 -11.27 -0.84 4.12
N GLU A 13 -10.82 -2.07 3.95
CA GLU A 13 -11.14 -3.21 4.80
C GLU A 13 -10.34 -3.13 6.12
N PRO A 14 -11.00 -2.99 7.28
CA PRO A 14 -10.33 -2.91 8.57
C PRO A 14 -9.30 -4.03 8.85
N PRO A 15 -9.56 -5.32 8.56
CA PRO A 15 -8.60 -6.38 8.85
C PRO A 15 -7.30 -6.26 8.03
N LEU A 16 -7.37 -5.75 6.80
CA LEU A 16 -6.20 -5.57 5.95
C LEU A 16 -5.33 -4.41 6.43
N VAL A 17 -5.96 -3.28 6.77
CA VAL A 17 -5.27 -2.10 7.33
C VAL A 17 -4.53 -2.48 8.62
N GLN A 18 -5.18 -3.26 9.50
CA GLN A 18 -4.56 -3.71 10.75
C GLN A 18 -3.40 -4.68 10.50
N GLY A 19 -3.56 -5.62 9.57
CA GLY A 19 -2.48 -6.53 9.17
C GLY A 19 -1.24 -5.77 8.68
N ILE A 20 -1.44 -4.77 7.80
CA ILE A 20 -0.35 -3.93 7.28
C ILE A 20 0.39 -3.21 8.42
N SER A 21 -0.33 -2.72 9.43
CA SER A 21 0.28 -2.05 10.58
C SER A 21 1.21 -2.98 11.37
N VAL A 22 0.77 -4.21 11.65
CA VAL A 22 1.58 -5.22 12.37
C VAL A 22 2.86 -5.55 11.61
N TYR A 23 2.75 -5.84 10.31
CA TYR A 23 3.93 -6.15 9.51
C TYR A 23 4.85 -4.94 9.34
N SER A 24 4.30 -3.73 9.22
CA SER A 24 5.08 -2.50 9.12
C SER A 24 5.88 -2.23 10.41
N GLN A 25 5.31 -2.54 11.58
CA GLN A 25 6.02 -2.42 12.86
C GLN A 25 7.18 -3.42 12.96
N GLU A 26 6.97 -4.68 12.60
CA GLU A 26 8.04 -5.69 12.60
C GLU A 26 9.17 -5.34 11.62
N LEU A 27 8.82 -4.87 10.41
CA LEU A 27 9.78 -4.51 9.37
C LEU A 27 10.55 -3.21 9.66
N SER A 28 10.05 -2.36 10.57
CA SER A 28 10.69 -1.08 10.94
C SER A 28 12.10 -1.24 11.51
N ARG A 29 12.42 -2.41 12.08
CA ARG A 29 13.75 -2.75 12.61
C ARG A 29 14.80 -2.94 11.52
N TYR A 30 14.37 -3.27 10.30
CA TYR A 30 15.26 -3.64 9.20
C TYR A 30 15.26 -2.62 8.06
N CYS A 31 14.13 -1.95 7.84
CA CYS A 31 13.98 -1.01 6.74
C CYS A 31 13.04 0.14 7.08
N ARG A 32 13.24 1.26 6.38
CA ARG A 32 12.28 2.36 6.35
C ARG A 32 11.24 2.06 5.29
N LEU A 33 10.04 1.70 5.72
CA LEU A 33 8.91 1.36 4.86
C LEU A 33 8.13 2.64 4.54
N ARG A 34 7.90 2.90 3.25
CA ARG A 34 7.09 4.02 2.75
C ARG A 34 5.97 3.47 1.90
N ILE A 35 4.73 3.66 2.31
CA ILE A 35 3.55 3.23 1.55
C ILE A 35 2.96 4.46 0.87
N LEU A 36 2.84 4.42 -0.45
CA LEU A 36 2.27 5.47 -1.28
C LEU A 36 1.05 4.92 -2.00
N GLU A 37 -0.12 5.44 -1.63
CA GLU A 37 -1.39 5.13 -2.28
C GLU A 37 -1.70 6.23 -3.31
N VAL A 38 -1.85 5.84 -4.56
CA VAL A 38 -2.23 6.72 -5.67
C VAL A 38 -3.73 6.55 -5.91
N PRO A 39 -4.49 7.63 -6.17
CA PRO A 39 -5.92 7.50 -6.49
C PRO A 39 -6.12 6.59 -7.71
N ASP A 40 -7.15 5.74 -7.62
CA ASP A 40 -7.64 4.98 -8.77
C ASP A 40 -8.22 5.95 -9.79
N VAL A 41 -7.72 5.88 -11.02
CA VAL A 41 -8.30 6.59 -12.15
C VAL A 41 -9.22 5.59 -12.84
N SER A 42 -10.46 5.98 -13.07
CA SER A 42 -11.41 5.17 -13.84
C SER A 42 -10.75 4.69 -15.12
N ALA A 43 -10.67 3.36 -15.26
CA ALA A 43 -10.06 2.74 -16.42
C ALA A 43 -10.77 3.23 -17.70
N PRO A 44 -10.03 3.66 -18.74
CA PRO A 44 -10.63 4.02 -20.01
C PRO A 44 -11.37 2.82 -20.60
N GLU A 45 -12.55 3.04 -21.18
CA GLU A 45 -13.47 2.01 -21.70
C GLU A 45 -12.85 1.11 -22.79
N HIS A 46 -11.68 1.49 -23.32
CA HIS A 46 -10.87 0.70 -24.23
C HIS A 46 -9.64 0.11 -23.52
N LEU A 47 -9.87 -0.88 -22.67
CA LEU A 47 -8.84 -1.87 -22.36
C LEU A 47 -9.06 -3.03 -23.34
N SER A 48 -8.21 -3.12 -24.36
CA SER A 48 -8.17 -4.25 -25.31
C SER A 48 -7.96 -5.58 -24.59
#